data_AF-A0A531I8D3-F1
#
_entry.id   AF-A0A531I8D3-F1
#
_cell.length_a   1.000
_cell.length_b   1.000
_cell.length_c   1.000
_cell.angle_alpha   90.00
_cell.angle_beta   90.00
_cell.angle_gamma   90.00
#
_symmetry.space_group_name_H-M   'P 1'
#
loop_
_entity.id
_entity.type
_entity.pdbx_description
1 polymer ?
#
loop_
_entity_poly.entity_id
_entity_poly.type
_entity_poly.pdbx_seq_one_letter_code
_entity_poly.pdbx_strand_id
1 'polypeptide(L)'
;MLLHLDTSWLLMTVATVFVFGFFFGTALDAIMKEDGFGSTGNTLLFTAGFFVAVMVANAYGISLKDLKLAVAWGLGGAFIFISLLALLKAGLARW
;
A
#
# COMPACT_ATOMS: atom_id res chain seq x y z
N MET A 1 12.61 -8.11 11.33
CA MET A 1 13.23 -6.78 11.57
C MET A 1 12.24 -5.77 12.13
N LEU A 2 10.96 -5.75 11.72
CA LEU A 2 9.96 -4.80 12.24
C LEU A 2 9.72 -4.88 13.77
N LEU A 3 9.81 -6.06 14.38
CA LEU A 3 9.58 -6.25 15.82
C LEU A 3 10.76 -5.82 16.74
N HIS A 4 11.90 -5.43 16.16
CA HIS A 4 13.08 -4.98 16.92
C HIS A 4 13.34 -3.47 16.79
N LEU A 5 12.45 -2.73 16.12
CA LEU A 5 12.51 -1.27 16.14
C LEU A 5 11.82 -0.75 17.41
N ASP A 6 12.41 0.29 18.02
CA ASP A 6 11.73 1.11 19.01
C ASP A 6 10.31 1.43 18.50
N THR A 7 9.30 1.12 19.31
CA THR A 7 7.88 1.27 18.97
C THR A 7 7.60 2.65 18.36
N SER A 8 8.27 3.70 18.85
CA SER A 8 8.21 5.06 18.31
C SER A 8 8.58 5.16 16.84
N TRP A 9 9.63 4.46 16.39
CA TRP A 9 10.12 4.50 15.02
C TRP A 9 9.21 3.75 14.06
N LEU A 10 8.64 2.62 14.52
CA LEU A 10 7.64 1.87 13.77
C LEU A 10 6.36 2.70 13.61
N LEU A 11 5.93 3.40 14.67
CA LEU A 11 4.76 4.27 14.65
C LEU A 11 4.96 5.47 13.72
N MET A 12 6.16 6.07 13.69
CA MET A 12 6.51 7.11 12.71
C MET A 12 6.47 6.59 11.27
N THR A 13 7.00 5.38 11.02
CA THR A 13 6.96 4.77 9.69
C THR A 13 5.52 4.55 9.22
N VAL A 14 4.66 4.00 10.09
CA VAL A 14 3.24 3.79 9.81
C VAL A 14 2.54 5.12 9.55
N ALA A 15 2.77 6.14 10.40
CA ALA A 15 2.17 7.46 10.23
C ALA A 15 2.57 8.10 8.90
N THR A 16 3.86 8.05 8.53
CA THR A 16 4.34 8.56 7.25
C THR A 16 3.68 7.84 6.08
N VAL A 17 3.67 6.50 6.08
CA VAL A 17 3.02 5.71 5.01
C VAL A 17 1.51 6.00 4.95
N PHE A 18 0.87 6.26 6.08
CA PHE A 18 -0.55 6.60 6.13
C PHE A 18 -0.84 7.98 5.51
N VAL A 19 -0.02 9.00 5.82
CA VAL A 19 -0.12 10.33 5.20
C VAL A 19 0.08 10.24 3.69
N PHE A 20 1.13 9.56 3.23
CA PHE A 20 1.33 9.33 1.79
C PHE A 20 0.18 8.53 1.18
N GLY A 21 -0.26 7.47 1.85
CA GLY A 21 -1.39 6.65 1.45
C GLY A 21 -2.66 7.46 1.27
N PHE A 22 -2.90 8.47 2.10
CA PHE A 22 -4.03 9.38 1.96
C PHE A 22 -3.92 10.24 0.70
N PHE A 23 -2.75 10.82 0.43
CA PHE A 23 -2.52 11.58 -0.82
C PHE A 23 -2.67 10.70 -2.07
N PHE A 24 -2.13 9.48 -2.05
CA PHE A 24 -2.30 8.54 -3.16
C PHE A 24 -3.74 8.05 -3.27
N GLY A 25 -4.41 7.76 -2.16
CA GLY A 25 -5.79 7.27 -2.12
C GLY A 25 -6.78 8.30 -2.66
N THR A 26 -6.61 9.58 -2.28
CA THR A 26 -7.37 10.71 -2.82
C THR A 26 -7.09 10.94 -4.30
N ALA A 27 -5.83 10.87 -4.73
CA ALA A 27 -5.48 10.99 -6.15
C ALA A 27 -6.07 9.83 -6.98
N LEU A 28 -6.00 8.60 -6.47
CA LEU A 28 -6.60 7.43 -7.09
C LEU A 28 -8.12 7.56 -7.17
N ASP A 29 -8.76 8.09 -6.13
CA ASP A 29 -10.20 8.35 -6.14
C ASP A 29 -10.61 9.34 -7.24
N ALA A 30 -9.83 10.41 -7.44
CA ALA A 30 -10.06 11.38 -8.51
C ALA A 30 -9.92 10.78 -9.91
N ILE A 31 -9.02 9.81 -10.09
CA ILE A 31 -8.77 9.12 -11.37
C ILE A 31 -9.82 8.03 -11.61
N MET A 32 -10.08 7.18 -10.62
CA MET A 32 -10.90 5.98 -10.73
C MET A 32 -12.40 6.28 -10.58
N LYS A 33 -12.77 7.39 -9.92
CA LYS A 33 -14.16 7.80 -9.69
C LYS A 33 -15.02 6.61 -9.19
N GLU A 34 -16.08 6.27 -9.91
CA GLU A 34 -17.03 5.20 -9.54
C GLU A 34 -16.41 3.79 -9.57
N ASP A 35 -15.34 3.60 -10.35
CA ASP A 35 -14.62 2.33 -10.41
C ASP A 35 -13.76 2.11 -9.15
N GLY A 36 -13.37 3.17 -8.45
CA GLY A 36 -12.55 3.12 -7.23
C GLY A 36 -13.30 2.72 -5.96
N PHE A 37 -12.58 2.61 -4.83
CA PHE A 37 -13.18 2.28 -3.52
C PHE A 37 -13.47 3.54 -2.66
N GLY A 38 -13.54 4.72 -3.28
CA GLY A 38 -13.57 5.98 -2.56
C GLY A 38 -12.19 6.37 -2.02
N SER A 39 -12.01 7.64 -1.67
CA SER A 39 -10.76 8.15 -1.08
C SER A 39 -10.27 7.34 0.13
N THR A 40 -11.16 7.06 1.10
CA THR A 40 -10.80 6.31 2.31
C THR A 40 -10.48 4.84 2.00
N GLY A 41 -11.27 4.19 1.14
CA GLY A 41 -11.03 2.80 0.75
C GLY A 41 -9.72 2.64 -0.01
N ASN A 42 -9.48 3.50 -1.00
CA ASN A 42 -8.22 3.52 -1.76
C ASN A 42 -7.01 3.76 -0.84
N THR A 43 -7.12 4.67 0.13
CA THR A 43 -6.07 4.93 1.13
C THR A 43 -5.75 3.68 1.94
N LEU A 44 -6.78 3.03 2.51
CA LEU A 44 -6.60 1.82 3.33
C LEU A 44 -6.01 0.67 2.51
N LEU A 45 -6.50 0.45 1.29
CA LEU A 45 -5.99 -0.58 0.40
C LEU A 45 -4.56 -0.29 -0.04
N PHE A 46 -4.21 0.98 -0.28
CA PHE A 46 -2.85 1.39 -0.64
C PHE A 46 -1.88 1.10 0.50
N THR A 47 -2.21 1.56 1.71
CA THR A 47 -1.39 1.34 2.90
C THR A 47 -1.27 -0.15 3.22
N ALA A 48 -2.36 -0.92 3.15
CA ALA A 48 -2.34 -2.36 3.36
C ALA A 48 -1.45 -3.06 2.31
N GLY A 49 -1.62 -2.73 1.03
CA GLY A 49 -0.80 -3.28 -0.05
C GLY A 49 0.68 -2.96 0.11
N PHE A 50 1.02 -1.75 0.57
CA PHE A 50 2.39 -1.35 0.88
C PHE A 50 3.02 -2.25 1.94
N PHE A 51 2.36 -2.40 3.10
CA PHE A 51 2.89 -3.21 4.19
C PHE A 51 2.93 -4.70 3.85
N VAL A 52 1.90 -5.23 3.18
CA VAL A 52 1.89 -6.62 2.71
C VAL A 52 3.08 -6.89 1.78
N ALA A 53 3.34 -6.00 0.82
CA ALA A 53 4.45 -6.16 -0.11
C ALA A 53 5.82 -6.11 0.58
N VAL A 54 6.00 -5.18 1.52
CA VAL A 54 7.21 -5.09 2.35
C VAL A 54 7.39 -6.36 3.19
N MET A 55 6.32 -6.87 3.79
CA MET A 55 6.37 -8.12 4.58
C MET A 55 6.71 -9.34 3.71
N VAL A 56 6.09 -9.45 2.53
CA VAL A 56 6.37 -10.52 1.56
C VAL A 56 7.81 -10.45 1.09
N ALA A 57 8.31 -9.29 0.67
CA ALA A 57 9.70 -9.10 0.26
C ALA A 57 10.68 -9.49 1.39
N ASN A 58 10.39 -9.09 2.62
CA ASN A 58 11.18 -9.48 3.79
C ASN A 58 11.12 -11.01 4.06
N ALA A 59 9.97 -11.67 3.84
CA ALA A 59 9.83 -13.11 4.00
C ALA A 59 10.61 -13.91 2.94
N TYR A 60 10.72 -13.38 1.72
CA TYR A 60 11.54 -13.96 0.64
C TYR A 60 13.05 -13.69 0.81
N GLY A 61 13.48 -13.13 1.95
CA GLY A 61 14.90 -12.89 2.24
C GLY A 61 15.49 -11.68 1.53
N ILE A 62 14.67 -10.82 0.90
CA ILE A 62 15.14 -9.56 0.35
C ILE A 62 15.48 -8.64 1.52
N SER A 63 16.77 -8.32 1.66
CA SER A 63 17.26 -7.43 2.70
C SER A 63 16.81 -6.00 2.43
N LEU A 64 15.69 -5.61 3.03
CA LEU A 64 15.11 -4.26 3.00
C LEU A 64 15.89 -3.24 3.86
N LYS A 65 17.18 -3.50 4.13
CA LYS A 65 18.07 -2.55 4.80
C LYS A 65 18.26 -1.28 3.97
N ASP A 66 18.15 -1.39 2.66
CA ASP A 66 18.14 -0.23 1.77
C ASP A 66 16.72 0.33 1.67
N LEU A 67 16.54 1.55 2.18
CA LEU A 67 15.28 2.28 2.19
C LEU A 67 14.72 2.44 0.77
N LYS A 68 15.57 2.60 -0.25
CA LYS A 68 15.12 2.74 -1.65
C LYS A 68 14.42 1.48 -2.12
N LEU A 69 14.96 0.33 -1.76
CA LEU A 69 14.46 -0.98 -2.13
C LEU A 69 13.15 -1.28 -1.39
N ALA A 70 13.06 -0.91 -0.12
CA ALA A 70 11.82 -1.00 0.67
C ALA A 70 10.70 -0.13 0.10
N VAL A 71 11.00 1.12 -0.30
CA VAL A 71 10.02 2.03 -0.91
C VAL A 71 9.58 1.51 -2.28
N ALA A 72 10.51 1.01 -3.11
CA ALA A 72 10.17 0.47 -4.43
C ALA A 72 9.24 -0.75 -4.32
N TRP A 73 9.54 -1.69 -3.42
CA TRP A 73 8.68 -2.87 -3.19
C TRP A 73 7.34 -2.49 -2.57
N GLY A 74 7.33 -1.60 -1.58
CA GLY A 74 6.10 -1.15 -0.94
C GLY A 74 5.17 -0.41 -1.90
N LEU A 75 5.68 0.59 -2.63
CA LEU A 75 4.86 1.33 -3.59
C LEU A 75 4.41 0.44 -4.75
N GLY A 76 5.32 -0.36 -5.33
CA GLY A 76 4.99 -1.28 -6.41
C GLY A 76 3.91 -2.28 -6.01
N GLY A 77 4.04 -2.86 -4.82
CA GLY A 77 3.04 -3.78 -4.28
C GLY A 77 1.70 -3.13 -3.96
N ALA A 78 1.69 -1.89 -3.44
CA ALA A 78 0.47 -1.14 -3.19
C ALA A 78 -0.33 -0.90 -4.49
N PHE A 79 0.37 -0.49 -5.56
CA PHE A 79 -0.25 -0.28 -6.87
C PHE A 79 -0.78 -1.57 -7.49
N ILE A 80 0.00 -2.66 -7.44
CA ILE A 80 -0.46 -3.97 -7.93
C ILE A 80 -1.70 -4.42 -7.15
N PHE A 81 -1.69 -4.27 -5.82
CA PHE A 81 -2.79 -4.69 -4.96
C PHE A 81 -4.09 -3.93 -5.27
N ILE A 82 -4.04 -2.60 -5.36
CA ILE A 82 -5.21 -1.80 -5.73
C ILE A 82 -5.69 -2.15 -7.14
N SER A 83 -4.77 -2.32 -8.09
CA SER A 83 -5.14 -2.64 -9.47
C SER A 83 -5.87 -3.98 -9.56
N LEU A 84 -5.39 -5.00 -8.85
CA LEU A 84 -6.05 -6.31 -8.79
C LEU A 84 -7.44 -6.23 -8.15
N LEU A 85 -7.58 -5.50 -7.05
CA LEU A 85 -8.88 -5.33 -6.39
C LEU A 85 -9.86 -4.53 -7.23
N ALA A 86 -9.38 -3.50 -7.93
CA ALA A 86 -10.20 -2.72 -8.84
C ALA A 86 -10.65 -3.55 -10.04
N LEU A 87 -9.76 -4.36 -10.61
CA LEU A 87 -10.10 -5.31 -11.67
C LEU A 87 -11.13 -6.35 -11.20
N LEU A 88 -10.98 -6.87 -9.98
CA LEU A 88 -11.95 -7.80 -9.38
C LEU A 88 -13.31 -7.14 -9.18
N LYS A 89 -13.35 -5.91 -8.64
CA LYS A 89 -14.59 -5.14 -8.49
C LYS A 89 -15.26 -4.88 -9.85
N ALA A 90 -14.50 -4.46 -10.85
CA ALA A 90 -14.99 -4.21 -12.20
C ALA A 90 -15.51 -5.49 -12.87
N GLY A 91 -14.86 -6.63 -12.62
CA GLY A 91 -15.30 -7.93 -13.11
C GLY A 91 -16.59 -8.42 -12.45
N LEU A 92 -16.73 -8.22 -11.14
CA LEU A 92 -17.94 -8.58 -10.38
C LEU A 92 -19.12 -7.65 -10.69
N ALA A 93 -18.88 -6.36 -10.95
CA ALA A 93 -19.94 -5.41 -11.30
C ALA A 93 -20.48 -5.61 -12.73
N ARG A 94 -19.74 -6.34 -13.57
CA ARG A 94 -20.14 -6.70 -14.95
C ARG A 94 -20.88 -8.04 -15.03
N TRP A 95 -20.97 -8.78 -13.93
CA TRP A 95 -21.76 -10.01 -13.78
C TRP A 95 -23.12 -9.69 -13.19
#